data_AF-A0A6I8LJ07-F1
#
_entry.id   AF-A0A6I8LJ07-F1
#
_cell.length_a   1.000
_cell.length_b   1.000
_cell.length_c   1.000
_cell.angle_alpha   90.00
_cell.angle_beta   90.00
_cell.angle_gamma   90.00
#
_symmetry.space_group_name_H-M   'P 1'
#
loop_
_entity.id
_entity.type
_entity.pdbx_description
1 polymer ?
#
loop_
_entity_poly.entity_id
_entity_poly.type
_entity_poly.pdbx_seq_one_letter_code
_entity_poly.pdbx_strand_id
1 'polypeptide(L)'
;MSQEFSPDPVKNRARHTLLTKLAANTTNPAAAELARELLAGNVTPRGVLSSTSYADLLAGSTSGFTEWYGNLSESEKDAQAEAGRNALSQLASDDKPAPSRRRRQDSVDDEDFSEVDWLDG
;
A
#
# COMPACT_ATOMS: atom_id res chain seq x y z
N MET A 1 -0.17 11.29 -18.73
CA MET A 1 -1.55 10.96 -18.31
C MET A 1 -1.40 10.05 -17.10
N SER A 2 -1.80 10.50 -15.91
CA SER A 2 -1.73 9.67 -14.70
C SER A 2 -2.76 8.55 -14.85
N GLN A 3 -2.33 7.30 -14.92
CA GLN A 3 -3.26 6.18 -15.04
C GLN A 3 -3.98 5.98 -13.69
N GLU A 4 -5.30 5.95 -13.71
CA GLU A 4 -6.10 5.70 -12.52
C GLU A 4 -6.13 4.19 -12.23
N PHE A 5 -5.63 3.82 -11.06
CA PHE A 5 -5.64 2.43 -10.59
C PHE A 5 -7.00 1.96 -10.09
N SER A 6 -7.88 2.91 -9.82
CA SER A 6 -9.24 2.72 -9.37
C SER A 6 -10.07 3.91 -9.87
N PRO A 7 -11.33 3.71 -10.28
CA PRO A 7 -12.23 4.80 -10.63
C PRO A 7 -12.59 5.67 -9.41
N ASP A 8 -12.33 5.17 -8.21
CA ASP A 8 -12.46 5.94 -6.98
C ASP A 8 -11.17 6.78 -6.73
N PRO A 9 -11.28 8.12 -6.75
CA PRO A 9 -10.13 9.00 -6.59
C PRO A 9 -9.46 8.88 -5.22
N VAL A 10 -10.21 8.51 -4.17
CA VAL A 10 -9.67 8.30 -2.82
C VAL A 10 -8.82 7.03 -2.80
N LYS A 11 -9.33 5.93 -3.36
CA LYS A 11 -8.59 4.67 -3.49
C LYS A 11 -7.33 4.82 -4.33
N ASN A 12 -7.43 5.58 -5.42
CA ASN A 12 -6.30 5.86 -6.29
C ASN A 12 -5.19 6.63 -5.55
N ARG A 13 -5.55 7.65 -4.77
CA ARG A 13 -4.60 8.44 -3.96
C ARG A 13 -3.94 7.61 -2.85
N ALA A 14 -4.71 6.77 -2.16
CA ALA A 14 -4.19 5.88 -1.12
C ALA A 14 -3.17 4.90 -1.71
N ARG A 15 -3.51 4.24 -2.82
CA ARG A 15 -2.61 3.32 -3.52
C ARG A 15 -1.32 4.00 -3.99
N HIS A 16 -1.44 5.17 -4.60
CA HIS A 16 -0.27 5.96 -5.02
C HIS A 16 0.64 6.26 -3.83
N THR A 17 0.07 6.72 -2.71
CA THR A 17 0.84 7.01 -1.49
C THR A 17 1.59 5.78 -0.97
N LEU A 18 0.94 4.61 -0.98
CA LEU A 18 1.55 3.35 -0.56
C LEU A 18 2.70 2.92 -1.46
N LEU A 19 2.51 2.98 -2.78
CA LEU A 19 3.55 2.60 -3.74
C LEU A 19 4.75 3.55 -3.67
N THR A 20 4.53 4.85 -3.49
CA THR A 20 5.61 5.83 -3.30
C THR A 20 6.43 5.50 -2.05
N LYS A 21 5.74 5.19 -0.95
CA LYS A 21 6.40 4.78 0.30
C LYS A 21 7.17 3.47 0.14
N LEU A 22 6.60 2.48 -0.55
CA LEU A 22 7.27 1.21 -0.82
C LEU A 22 8.54 1.43 -1.65
N ALA A 23 8.49 2.27 -2.69
CA ALA A 23 9.63 2.60 -3.52
C ALA A 23 10.76 3.31 -2.75
N ALA A 24 10.41 4.08 -1.72
CA ALA A 24 11.36 4.87 -0.93
C ALA A 24 11.97 4.11 0.26
N ASN A 25 11.21 3.19 0.90
CA ASN A 25 11.57 2.63 2.20
C ASN A 25 11.96 1.14 2.17
N THR A 26 11.80 0.45 1.05
CA THR A 26 12.17 -0.97 0.96
C THR A 26 13.68 -1.17 0.82
N THR A 27 14.21 -2.21 1.46
CA THR A 27 15.60 -2.65 1.30
C THR A 27 15.78 -3.58 0.09
N ASN A 28 14.68 -4.07 -0.50
CA ASN A 28 14.72 -4.93 -1.68
C ASN A 28 14.65 -4.09 -2.96
N PRO A 29 15.71 -4.03 -3.78
CA PRO A 29 15.75 -3.19 -4.98
C PRO A 29 14.72 -3.61 -6.04
N ALA A 30 14.40 -4.91 -6.14
CA ALA A 30 13.38 -5.40 -7.07
C ALA A 30 11.96 -4.99 -6.63
N ALA A 31 11.72 -4.86 -5.32
CA ALA A 31 10.44 -4.36 -4.80
C ALA A 31 10.31 -2.85 -5.05
N ALA A 32 11.41 -2.10 -4.91
CA ALA A 32 11.42 -0.67 -5.22
C ALA A 32 11.13 -0.42 -6.70
N GLU A 33 11.70 -1.24 -7.58
CA GLU A 33 11.49 -1.13 -9.02
C GLU A 33 10.06 -1.49 -9.41
N LEU A 34 9.51 -2.59 -8.87
CA LEU A 34 8.10 -2.93 -9.07
C LEU A 34 7.16 -1.78 -8.68
N ALA A 35 7.42 -1.13 -7.55
CA ALA A 35 6.61 0.00 -7.09
C ALA A 35 6.68 1.19 -8.06
N ARG A 36 7.86 1.49 -8.63
CA ARG A 36 8.03 2.54 -9.64
C ARG A 36 7.34 2.21 -10.96
N GLU A 37 7.47 0.97 -11.42
CA GLU A 37 6.83 0.49 -12.65
C GLU A 37 5.31 0.54 -12.56
N LEU A 38 4.75 0.18 -11.39
CA LEU A 38 3.33 0.36 -11.10
C LEU A 38 2.96 1.84 -11.15
N LEU A 39 3.65 2.70 -10.39
CA LEU A 39 3.40 4.15 -10.37
C LEU A 39 3.48 4.82 -11.74
N ALA A 40 4.39 4.35 -12.59
CA ALA A 40 4.55 4.81 -13.96
C ALA A 40 3.45 4.32 -14.91
N GLY A 41 2.66 3.32 -14.51
CA GLY A 41 1.67 2.66 -15.35
C GLY A 41 2.28 1.75 -16.42
N ASN A 42 3.57 1.42 -16.30
CA ASN A 42 4.25 0.49 -17.21
C ASN A 42 3.77 -0.94 -17.01
N VAL A 43 3.40 -1.27 -15.77
CA VAL A 43 2.79 -2.54 -15.38
C VAL A 43 1.54 -2.28 -14.55
N THR A 44 0.59 -3.21 -14.60
CA THR A 44 -0.63 -3.18 -13.78
C THR A 44 -0.54 -4.24 -12.68
N PRO A 45 -1.23 -4.09 -11.54
CA PRO A 45 -1.23 -5.11 -10.49
C PRO A 45 -1.60 -6.50 -11.02
N ARG A 46 -2.62 -6.57 -11.88
CA ARG A 46 -3.05 -7.80 -12.53
C ARG A 46 -2.01 -8.36 -13.49
N GLY A 47 -1.32 -7.49 -14.23
CA GLY A 47 -0.21 -7.87 -15.11
C GLY A 47 1.03 -8.35 -14.36
N VAL A 48 1.27 -7.84 -13.14
CA VAL A 48 2.35 -8.28 -12.28
C VAL A 48 2.10 -9.70 -11.77
N LEU A 49 0.86 -10.01 -11.38
CA LEU A 49 0.49 -11.36 -10.91
C LEU A 49 0.63 -12.44 -12.00
N SER A 50 0.45 -12.08 -13.27
CA SER A 50 0.64 -13.00 -14.39
C SER A 50 2.05 -12.98 -14.98
N SER A 51 2.91 -12.08 -14.52
CA SER A 51 4.26 -11.90 -15.05
C SER A 51 5.30 -12.70 -14.27
N THR A 52 6.16 -13.39 -15.01
CA THR A 52 7.31 -14.10 -14.44
C THR A 52 8.36 -13.15 -13.87
N SER A 53 8.41 -11.89 -14.32
CA SER A 53 9.46 -10.93 -13.94
C SER A 53 9.48 -10.58 -12.45
N TYR A 54 8.34 -10.74 -11.76
CA TYR A 54 8.20 -10.50 -10.32
C TYR A 54 7.77 -11.74 -9.54
N ALA A 55 7.72 -12.90 -10.19
CA ALA A 55 7.21 -14.14 -9.60
C ALA A 55 8.01 -14.55 -8.35
N ASP A 56 9.34 -14.50 -8.41
CA ASP A 56 10.19 -14.88 -7.27
C ASP A 56 10.06 -13.90 -6.09
N LEU A 57 9.91 -12.61 -6.41
CA LEU A 57 9.71 -11.56 -5.41
C LEU A 57 8.40 -11.77 -4.64
N LEU A 58 7.33 -12.11 -5.37
CA LEU A 58 6.01 -12.37 -4.79
C LEU A 58 5.93 -13.73 -4.12
N ALA A 59 6.50 -14.79 -4.70
CA ALA A 59 6.45 -16.14 -4.16
C ALA A 59 7.08 -16.22 -2.75
N GLY A 60 8.23 -15.58 -2.55
CA GLY A 60 8.91 -15.57 -1.26
C GLY A 60 8.16 -14.81 -0.16
N SER A 61 7.36 -13.81 -0.53
CA SER A 61 6.61 -12.98 0.43
C SER A 61 5.17 -13.44 0.62
N THR A 62 4.57 -14.07 -0.39
CA THR A 62 3.18 -14.51 -0.38
C THR A 62 3.01 -15.84 0.36
N SER A 63 3.92 -16.80 0.17
CA SER A 63 3.85 -18.11 0.84
C SER A 63 3.84 -18.00 2.37
N GLY A 64 4.80 -17.29 2.94
CA GLY A 64 4.85 -17.05 4.39
C GLY A 64 3.69 -16.20 4.90
N PHE A 65 3.20 -15.24 4.09
CA PHE A 65 2.05 -14.43 4.44
C PHE A 65 0.75 -15.25 4.48
N THR A 66 0.50 -16.10 3.49
CA THR A 66 -0.72 -16.93 3.43
C THR A 66 -0.78 -17.92 4.59
N GLU A 67 0.35 -18.55 4.92
CA GLU A 67 0.44 -19.46 6.06
C GLU A 67 0.21 -18.73 7.39
N TRP A 68 0.88 -17.59 7.60
CA TRP A 68 0.70 -16.78 8.80
C TRP A 68 -0.74 -16.28 8.96
N TYR A 69 -1.29 -15.65 7.92
CA TYR A 69 -2.63 -15.06 7.95
C TYR A 69 -3.73 -16.12 8.08
N GLY A 70 -3.53 -17.29 7.47
CA GLY A 70 -4.44 -18.43 7.58
C GLY A 70 -4.54 -19.02 8.98
N ASN A 71 -3.52 -18.82 9.82
CA ASN A 71 -3.49 -19.28 11.21
C ASN A 71 -4.10 -18.27 12.19
N LEU A 72 -4.46 -17.06 11.75
CA LEU A 72 -5.09 -16.05 12.59
C LEU A 72 -6.60 -16.28 12.73
N SER A 73 -7.11 -16.11 13.95
CA SER A 73 -8.55 -15.94 14.19
C SER A 73 -9.06 -14.61 13.61
N GLU A 74 -10.38 -14.48 13.42
CA GLU A 74 -10.98 -13.24 12.90
C GLU A 74 -10.61 -12.01 13.76
N SER A 75 -10.65 -12.12 15.09
CA SER A 75 -10.22 -11.03 15.98
C SER A 75 -8.75 -10.64 15.83
N GLU A 76 -7.89 -11.61 15.49
CA GLU A 76 -6.46 -11.32 15.26
C GLU A 76 -6.24 -10.68 13.90
N LYS A 77 -7.03 -11.05 12.88
CA LYS A 77 -7.02 -10.38 11.57
C LYS A 77 -7.43 -8.92 11.71
N ASP A 78 -8.49 -8.63 12.47
CA ASP A 78 -8.92 -7.26 12.75
C ASP A 78 -7.85 -6.45 13.48
N ALA A 79 -7.20 -7.06 14.48
CA ALA A 79 -6.10 -6.42 15.19
C ALA A 79 -4.90 -6.12 14.27
N GLN A 80 -4.58 -7.01 13.33
CA GLN A 80 -3.52 -6.79 12.35
C GLN A 80 -3.90 -5.73 11.31
N ALA A 81 -5.16 -5.67 10.89
CA ALA A 81 -5.65 -4.62 10.01
C ALA A 81 -5.50 -3.24 10.69
N GLU A 82 -5.88 -3.14 11.97
CA GLU A 82 -5.75 -1.92 12.75
C GLU A 82 -4.28 -1.53 13.00
N ALA A 83 -3.42 -2.50 13.30
CA ALA A 83 -1.98 -2.28 13.41
C ALA A 83 -1.38 -1.76 12.09
N GLY A 84 -1.83 -2.31 10.95
CA GLY A 84 -1.45 -1.86 9.62
C GLY A 84 -1.86 -0.41 9.35
N ARG A 85 -3.10 -0.02 9.65
CA ARG A 85 -3.58 1.37 9.54
C ARG A 85 -2.72 2.33 10.36
N ASN A 86 -2.44 1.96 11.60
CA ASN A 86 -1.61 2.75 12.50
C ASN A 86 -0.16 2.89 11.99
N ALA A 87 0.44 1.81 11.50
CA ALA A 87 1.78 1.84 10.91
C ALA A 87 1.83 2.74 9.66
N LEU A 88 0.80 2.70 8.82
CA LEU A 88 0.70 3.56 7.63
C LEU A 88 0.56 5.05 7.99
N SER A 89 -0.22 5.35 9.03
CA SER A 89 -0.40 6.70 9.57
C SER A 89 0.91 7.24 10.18
N GLN A 90 1.64 6.41 10.94
CA GLN A 90 2.96 6.76 11.48
C GLN A 90 3.96 7.02 10.36
N LEU A 91 4.00 6.18 9.33
CA LEU A 91 4.85 6.38 8.16
C LEU A 91 4.47 7.64 7.35
N ALA A 92 3.22 8.12 7.42
CA ALA A 92 2.82 9.41 6.84
C ALA A 92 3.29 10.59 7.69
N SER A 93 3.51 10.38 8.98
CA SER A 93 3.91 11.40 9.94
C SER A 93 5.42 11.60 10.01
N ASP A 94 6.21 10.54 9.80
CA ASP A 94 7.68 10.60 9.78
C ASP A 94 8.25 11.31 8.54
N ASP A 95 7.46 11.42 7.47
CA ASP A 95 7.83 12.10 6.22
C ASP A 95 7.55 13.62 6.25
N LYS A 96 7.35 14.19 7.45
CA LYS A 96 7.08 15.62 7.62
C LYS A 96 8.42 16.38 7.67
N PRO A 97 8.88 17.06 6.60
CA PRO A 97 9.92 18.06 6.75
C PRO A 97 9.44 19.08 7.80
N ALA A 98 10.36 19.48 8.68
CA ALA A 98 10.11 20.35 9.82
C ALA A 98 9.09 21.46 9.48
N PRO A 99 8.08 21.70 10.34
CA PRO A 99 6.99 22.60 10.01
C PRO A 99 7.51 24.02 9.83
N SER A 100 7.54 24.46 8.56
CA SER A 100 7.40 25.87 8.22
C SER A 100 6.09 26.35 8.85
N ARG A 101 6.21 27.10 9.95
CA ARG A 101 5.10 27.75 10.63
C ARG A 101 4.29 28.56 9.63
N ARG A 102 3.08 28.11 9.26
CA ARG A 102 1.88 28.97 9.17
C ARG A 102 0.58 28.19 8.94
N ARG A 103 -0.34 28.42 9.89
CA ARG A 103 -1.82 28.35 9.86
C ARG A 103 -2.45 26.99 9.53
N ARG A 104 -2.92 26.28 10.56
CA ARG A 104 -4.31 26.26 11.09
C ARG A 104 -5.28 25.50 10.16
N GLN A 105 -5.61 24.28 10.63
CA GLN A 105 -6.98 23.79 10.79
C GLN A 105 -7.69 23.30 9.52
N ASP A 106 -7.65 21.99 9.28
CA ASP A 106 -8.89 21.20 9.28
C ASP A 106 -8.61 19.72 9.55
N SER A 107 -9.47 19.14 10.38
CA SER A 107 -9.51 17.75 10.82
C SER A 107 -10.32 16.93 9.81
N VAL A 108 -9.76 15.82 9.33
CA VAL A 108 -10.44 14.79 8.52
C VAL A 108 -10.06 13.46 9.15
N ASP A 109 -10.89 12.98 10.07
CA ASP A 109 -11.96 11.98 9.88
C ASP A 109 -11.34 10.57 9.77
N ASP A 110 -11.58 9.75 10.79
CA ASP A 110 -11.19 8.34 10.86
C ASP A 110 -12.00 7.57 9.80
N GLU A 111 -11.46 7.48 8.59
CA GLU A 111 -12.08 6.76 7.48
C GLU A 111 -12.06 5.24 7.78
N ASP A 112 -13.23 4.62 7.81
CA ASP A 112 -13.42 3.20 8.05
C ASP A 112 -13.05 2.39 6.79
N PHE A 113 -11.88 1.75 6.81
CA PHE A 113 -11.35 0.92 5.72
C PHE A 113 -11.79 -0.55 5.79
N SER A 114 -12.85 -0.89 6.54
CA SER A 114 -13.29 -2.29 6.76
C SER A 114 -13.97 -2.96 5.56
N GLU A 115 -14.40 -2.21 4.54
CA GLU A 115 -15.24 -2.74 3.44
C GLU A 115 -14.50 -2.92 2.10
N VAL A 116 -13.17 -2.85 2.08
CA VAL A 116 -12.39 -2.81 0.83
C VAL A 116 -12.12 -4.20 0.27
N ASP A 117 -12.75 -4.53 -0.86
CA ASP A 117 -12.31 -5.64 -1.72
C ASP A 117 -11.20 -5.15 -2.68
N TRP A 118 -10.00 -5.69 -2.51
CA TRP A 118 -8.77 -5.23 -3.18
C TRP A 118 -8.55 -5.85 -4.56
N LEU A 119 -9.41 -6.80 -4.95
CA LEU A 119 -9.22 -7.65 -6.12
C LEU A 119 -9.98 -7.16 -7.38
N ASP A 120 -10.84 -6.15 -7.27
CA ASP A 120 -11.52 -5.58 -8.42
C ASP A 120 -10.65 -4.53 -9.12
N GLY A 121 -10.07 -4.96 -10.24
CA GLY A 121 -9.27 -4.19 -11.21
C GLY A 121 -9.15 -4.92 -12.54
#